data_AF-A0AAV0DQW4-F1
#
_entry.id   AF-A0AAV0DQW4-F1
#
_cell.length_a   1.000
_cell.length_b   1.000
_cell.length_c   1.000
_cell.angle_alpha   90.00
_cell.angle_beta   90.00
_cell.angle_gamma   90.00
#
_symmetry.space_group_name_H-M   'P 1'
#
loop_
_entity.id
_entity.type
_entity.pdbx_description
1 polymer ?
#
loop_
_entity_poly.entity_id
_entity_poly.type
_entity_poly.pdbx_seq_one_letter_code
_entity_poly.pdbx_strand_id
1 'polypeptide(L)'
;MELTAQELNLYNGSDPSKPIYVAIKGRIFDVTAGKSFYAPGGSYAIFAGKDATRALAKMSKAEEDISPSTEGLSEKEIGVLQDWEKKFEAKYPVVGRVRT
;
A
#
# COMPACT_ATOMS: atom_id res chain seq x y z
N MET A 1 -0.46 14.94 4.98
CA MET A 1 -1.88 14.55 4.88
C MET A 1 -2.15 13.40 5.84
N GLU A 2 -3.33 13.35 6.44
CA GLU A 2 -3.78 12.21 7.27
C GLU A 2 -5.11 11.71 6.72
N LEU A 3 -5.23 10.41 6.47
CA LEU A 3 -6.43 9.77 5.92
C LEU A 3 -6.87 8.61 6.82
N THR A 4 -8.16 8.39 6.96
CA THR A 4 -8.69 7.08 7.42
C THR A 4 -8.46 6.01 6.35
N ALA A 5 -8.60 4.74 6.73
CA ALA A 5 -8.66 3.64 5.77
C ALA A 5 -9.78 3.84 4.72
N GLN A 6 -10.93 4.39 5.13
CA GLN A 6 -12.05 4.66 4.22
C GLN A 6 -11.73 5.77 3.22
N GLU A 7 -11.09 6.85 3.66
CA GLU A 7 -10.66 7.94 2.77
C GLU A 7 -9.52 7.50 1.84
N LEU A 8 -8.58 6.68 2.34
CA LEU A 8 -7.52 6.10 1.51
C LEU A 8 -8.09 5.26 0.37
N ASN A 9 -9.16 4.51 0.62
CA ASN A 9 -9.81 3.65 -0.38
C ASN A 9 -10.39 4.43 -1.58
N LEU A 10 -10.61 5.74 -1.44
CA LEU A 10 -11.02 6.61 -2.55
C LEU A 10 -9.90 6.86 -3.59
N TYR A 11 -8.66 6.49 -3.26
CA TYR A 11 -7.46 6.63 -4.10
C TYR A 11 -6.97 5.28 -4.65
N ASN A 12 -7.91 4.39 -4.96
CA ASN A 12 -7.65 3.05 -5.49
C ASN A 12 -7.40 3.00 -7.02
N GLY A 13 -7.37 4.16 -7.68
CA GLY A 13 -7.15 4.27 -9.12
C GLY A 13 -8.37 3.99 -10.01
N SER A 14 -9.56 3.76 -9.44
CA SER A 14 -10.81 3.69 -10.21
C SER A 14 -11.22 5.05 -10.81
N ASP A 15 -10.91 6.14 -10.13
CA ASP A 15 -11.10 7.50 -10.65
C ASP A 15 -9.80 7.98 -11.33
N PRO A 16 -9.78 8.17 -12.66
CA PRO A 16 -8.58 8.60 -13.37
C PRO A 16 -8.14 10.02 -13.05
N SER A 17 -8.99 10.84 -12.43
CA SER A 17 -8.69 12.22 -12.02
C SER A 17 -8.01 12.31 -10.66
N LYS A 18 -7.97 11.18 -9.91
CA LYS A 18 -7.34 11.10 -8.60
C LYS A 18 -5.97 10.40 -8.68
N PRO A 19 -5.04 10.75 -7.79
CA PRO A 19 -3.83 9.97 -7.62
C PRO A 19 -4.15 8.59 -7.05
N ILE A 20 -3.19 7.67 -7.16
CA ILE A 20 -3.28 6.32 -6.62
C ILE A 20 -2.37 6.21 -5.41
N TYR A 21 -2.93 5.80 -4.28
CA TYR A 21 -2.20 5.71 -3.02
C TYR A 21 -2.10 4.25 -2.54
N VAL A 22 -0.99 3.93 -1.88
CA VAL A 22 -0.81 2.67 -1.15
C VAL A 22 -0.21 3.01 0.20
N ALA A 23 -0.73 2.41 1.27
CA ALA A 23 -0.15 2.56 2.59
C ALA A 23 0.76 1.36 2.94
N ILE A 24 1.88 1.65 3.59
CA ILE A 24 2.81 0.66 4.16
C ILE A 24 3.22 1.18 5.53
N LYS A 25 2.97 0.39 6.57
CA LYS A 25 3.12 0.71 7.99
C LYS A 25 2.47 2.06 8.32
N GLY A 26 1.26 2.28 7.81
CA GLY A 26 0.53 3.53 7.96
C GLY A 26 1.13 4.74 7.24
N ARG A 27 2.18 4.61 6.43
CA ARG A 27 2.72 5.69 5.58
C ARG A 27 2.11 5.60 4.20
N ILE A 28 1.58 6.70 3.69
CA ILE A 28 0.90 6.77 2.40
C ILE A 28 1.90 7.17 1.32
N PHE A 29 2.09 6.30 0.34
CA PHE A 29 2.93 6.49 -0.83
C PHE A 29 2.06 6.85 -2.04
N ASP A 30 2.48 7.88 -2.79
CA ASP A 30 1.87 8.19 -4.09
C ASP A 30 2.47 7.31 -5.18
N VAL A 31 1.70 6.30 -5.59
CA VAL A 31 2.10 5.33 -6.61
C VAL A 31 1.51 5.66 -7.98
N THR A 32 1.04 6.89 -8.20
CA THR A 32 0.44 7.33 -9.47
C THR A 32 1.42 7.16 -10.64
N ALA A 33 2.72 7.36 -10.43
CA ALA A 33 3.75 7.10 -11.44
C ALA A 33 3.78 5.62 -11.90
N GLY A 34 3.31 4.70 -11.06
CA GLY A 34 3.15 3.27 -11.34
C GLY A 34 1.75 2.88 -11.79
N LYS A 35 0.93 3.80 -12.33
CA LYS A 35 -0.49 3.57 -12.66
C LYS A 35 -0.77 2.25 -13.38
N SER A 36 0.07 1.83 -14.33
CA SER A 36 -0.11 0.55 -15.05
C SER A 36 -0.13 -0.69 -14.14
N PHE A 37 0.48 -0.61 -12.95
CA PHE A 37 0.50 -1.71 -11.99
C PHE A 37 -0.62 -1.63 -10.94
N TYR A 38 -1.00 -0.42 -10.52
CA TYR A 38 -1.91 -0.20 -9.38
C TYR A 38 -3.34 0.21 -9.81
N ALA A 39 -3.54 0.69 -11.03
CA ALA A 39 -4.88 0.94 -11.55
C ALA A 39 -5.66 -0.38 -11.75
N PRO A 40 -7.01 -0.32 -11.83
CA PRO A 40 -7.83 -1.50 -12.10
C PRO A 40 -7.31 -2.34 -13.28
N GLY A 41 -7.16 -3.64 -13.05
CA GLY A 41 -6.57 -4.58 -14.03
C GLY A 41 -5.04 -4.74 -13.94
N GLY A 42 -4.35 -3.88 -13.19
CA GLY A 42 -2.91 -4.00 -12.92
C GLY A 42 -2.57 -5.11 -11.93
N SER A 43 -1.34 -5.61 -11.98
CA SER A 43 -0.89 -6.75 -11.14
C SER A 43 -0.86 -6.47 -9.64
N TYR A 44 -0.90 -5.19 -9.24
CA TYR A 44 -0.88 -4.70 -7.86
C TYR A 44 -2.11 -3.86 -7.52
N ALA A 45 -3.17 -3.94 -8.34
CA ALA A 45 -4.40 -3.18 -8.13
C ALA A 45 -5.05 -3.45 -6.77
N ILE A 46 -4.89 -4.65 -6.22
CA ILE A 46 -5.45 -5.02 -4.90
C ILE A 46 -4.86 -4.22 -3.73
N PHE A 47 -3.68 -3.62 -3.90
CA PHE A 47 -3.04 -2.79 -2.88
C PHE A 47 -3.49 -1.32 -2.95
N ALA A 48 -4.02 -0.89 -4.09
CA ALA A 48 -4.41 0.49 -4.31
C ALA A 48 -5.54 0.91 -3.37
N GLY A 49 -5.37 2.08 -2.73
CA GLY A 49 -6.29 2.63 -1.75
C GLY A 49 -6.30 1.90 -0.40
N LYS A 50 -5.35 1.01 -0.13
CA LYS A 50 -5.34 0.18 1.09
C LYS A 50 -3.97 0.20 1.77
N ASP A 51 -3.95 -0.25 3.02
CA ASP A 51 -2.69 -0.56 3.71
C ASP A 51 -2.28 -2.00 3.41
N ALA A 52 -1.18 -2.13 2.66
CA ALA A 52 -0.65 -3.39 2.16
C ALA A 52 0.47 -3.95 3.06
N THR A 53 0.64 -3.45 4.29
CA THR A 53 1.73 -3.85 5.20
C THR A 53 1.86 -5.36 5.32
N ARG A 54 0.80 -6.04 5.72
CA ARG A 54 0.82 -7.50 5.91
C ARG A 54 1.00 -8.25 4.60
N ALA A 55 0.29 -7.82 3.56
CA ALA A 55 0.34 -8.45 2.25
C ALA A 55 1.76 -8.41 1.65
N LEU A 56 2.44 -7.29 1.76
CA LEU A 56 3.83 -7.14 1.30
C LEU A 56 4.80 -7.99 2.13
N ALA A 57 4.62 -8.02 3.45
CA ALA A 57 5.43 -8.85 4.35
C ALA A 57 5.34 -10.34 3.99
N LYS A 58 4.12 -10.82 3.72
CA LYS A 58 3.82 -12.21 3.34
C LYS A 58 4.04 -12.51 1.85
N MET A 59 4.37 -11.49 1.04
CA MET A 59 4.35 -11.56 -0.43
C MET A 59 3.03 -12.12 -0.99
N SER A 60 1.92 -11.79 -0.34
CA SER A 60 0.59 -12.28 -0.63
C SER A 60 -0.23 -11.25 -1.40
N LYS A 61 -1.17 -11.75 -2.21
CA LYS A 61 -2.23 -10.96 -2.86
C LYS A 61 -3.62 -11.43 -2.43
N ALA A 62 -3.71 -12.20 -1.35
CA ALA A 62 -4.98 -12.60 -0.79
C ALA A 62 -5.64 -11.40 -0.10
N GLU A 63 -6.94 -11.20 -0.29
CA GLU A 63 -7.65 -10.06 0.29
C GLU A 63 -7.62 -10.08 1.82
N GLU A 64 -7.59 -11.26 2.43
CA GLU A 64 -7.43 -11.47 3.88
C GLU A 64 -6.10 -10.94 4.45
N ASP A 65 -5.06 -10.87 3.61
CA ASP A 65 -3.74 -10.36 4.01
C ASP A 65 -3.62 -8.85 3.79
N ILE A 66 -4.63 -8.18 3.22
CA ILE A 66 -4.62 -6.73 3.01
C ILE A 66 -5.01 -6.03 4.32
N SER A 67 -4.01 -5.81 5.16
CA SER A 67 -4.19 -5.24 6.49
C SER A 67 -2.96 -4.43 6.92
N PRO A 68 -3.15 -3.38 7.74
CA PRO A 68 -2.05 -2.66 8.38
C PRO A 68 -1.35 -3.48 9.48
N SER A 69 -1.93 -4.58 9.97
CA SER A 69 -1.41 -5.31 11.14
C SER A 69 -0.17 -6.14 10.81
N THR A 70 0.89 -5.94 11.60
CA THR A 70 2.11 -6.76 11.59
C THR A 70 2.05 -7.93 12.57
N GLU A 71 0.92 -8.15 13.26
CA GLU A 71 0.81 -9.19 14.28
C GLU A 71 0.92 -10.59 13.67
N GLY A 72 1.69 -11.46 14.32
CA GLY A 72 1.91 -12.83 13.85
C GLY A 72 2.80 -12.96 12.62
N LEU A 73 3.45 -11.88 12.18
CA LEU A 73 4.52 -11.97 11.17
C LEU A 73 5.81 -12.47 11.82
N SER A 74 6.48 -13.39 11.14
CA SER A 74 7.82 -13.88 11.48
C SER A 74 8.90 -12.83 11.19
N GLU A 75 10.07 -12.96 11.82
CA GLU A 75 11.21 -12.06 11.58
C GLU A 75 11.61 -12.02 10.08
N LYS A 76 11.48 -13.14 9.38
CA LYS A 76 11.72 -13.21 7.93
C LYS A 76 10.74 -12.34 7.15
N GLU A 77 9.44 -12.41 7.47
CA GLU A 77 8.41 -11.60 6.82
C GLU A 77 8.57 -10.11 7.15
N ILE A 78 9.00 -9.78 8.37
CA ILE A 78 9.36 -8.41 8.74
C ILE A 78 10.57 -7.92 7.92
N GLY A 79 11.59 -8.76 7.70
CA GLY A 79 12.72 -8.42 6.83
C GLY A 79 12.29 -8.15 5.38
N VAL A 80 11.35 -8.95 4.86
CA VAL A 80 10.74 -8.73 3.54
C VAL A 80 9.99 -7.40 3.48
N LEU A 81 9.20 -7.09 4.51
CA LEU A 81 8.47 -5.82 4.61
C LEU A 81 9.42 -4.61 4.60
N GLN A 82 10.54 -4.68 5.32
CA GLN A 82 11.55 -3.61 5.35
C GLN A 82 12.20 -3.38 3.98
N ASP A 83 12.48 -4.45 3.23
CA ASP A 83 12.99 -4.33 1.85
C ASP A 83 11.96 -3.66 0.94
N TRP A 84 10.68 -4.04 1.04
CA TRP A 84 9.59 -3.38 0.31
C TRP A 84 9.43 -1.91 0.69
N GLU A 85 9.48 -1.57 1.99
CA GLU A 85 9.41 -0.18 2.47
C GLU A 85 10.51 0.66 1.81
N LYS A 86 11.77 0.20 1.82
CA LYS A 86 12.89 0.89 1.18
C LYS A 86 12.71 1.03 -0.34
N LYS A 87 12.23 -0.01 -1.01
CA LYS A 87 11.95 0.03 -2.46
C LYS A 87 10.87 1.05 -2.79
N PHE A 88 9.82 1.15 -1.96
CA PHE A 88 8.77 2.14 -2.14
C PHE A 88 9.29 3.55 -1.86
N GLU A 89 10.04 3.77 -0.79
CA GLU A 89 10.65 5.07 -0.47
C GLU A 89 11.59 5.58 -1.56
N ALA A 90 12.32 4.69 -2.22
CA ALA A 90 13.20 5.06 -3.32
C ALA A 90 12.45 5.43 -4.61
N LYS A 91 11.23 4.92 -4.80
CA LYS A 91 10.45 5.06 -6.05
C LYS A 91 9.32 6.06 -5.96
N TYR A 92 8.71 6.21 -4.79
CA TYR A 92 7.45 6.92 -4.61
C TYR A 92 7.56 7.88 -3.43
N PRO A 93 7.06 9.12 -3.57
CA PRO A 93 7.06 10.06 -2.48
C PRO A 93 6.03 9.65 -1.42
N VAL A 94 6.37 9.88 -0.16
CA VAL A 94 5.42 9.77 0.96
C VAL A 94 4.64 11.06 1.06
N VAL A 95 3.32 10.97 0.92
CA VAL A 95 2.41 12.14 0.88
C VAL A 95 1.58 12.29 2.16
N GLY A 96 1.58 11.27 3.01
CA GLY A 96 0.79 11.30 4.24
C GLY A 96 0.92 10.06 5.10
N ARG A 97 -0.03 9.94 6.04
CA ARG A 97 -0.17 8.79 6.93
C ARG A 97 -1.63 8.37 7.08
N VAL A 98 -1.84 7.10 7.37
CA VAL A 98 -3.14 6.57 7.76
C VAL A 98 -3.32 6.84 9.25
N ARG A 99 -4.41 7.52 9.62
CA ARG A 99 -4.78 7.67 11.03
C ARG A 99 -5.46 6.38 11.50
N THR A 100 -4.90 5.81 12.56
CA THR A 100 -5.40 4.61 13.27
C THR A 100 -6.29 5.00 14.41
#